data_AF-A0A9D7U1C5-F1
#
_entry.id   AF-A0A9D7U1C5-F1
#
_cell.length_a   1.000
_cell.length_b   1.000
_cell.length_c   1.000
_cell.angle_alpha   90.00
_cell.angle_beta   90.00
_cell.angle_gamma   90.00
#
_symmetry.space_group_name_H-M   'P 1'
#
loop_
_entity.id
_entity.type
_entity.pdbx_description
1 polymer ?
#
loop_
_entity_poly.entity_id
_entity_poly.type
_entity_poly.pdbx_seq_one_letter_code
_entity_poly.pdbx_strand_id
1 'polypeptide(L)'
;MGYIYILASPRRSKPQALYPELFSKGKNNSIENSSLYSFAIYNDLQLISNHNDYAFATKLAETEVPKNEFTLYNKKKYDELWYKAGPQKVVVIAKQDNLAIETITLFSYLFCIFLIIVGIFWVINYVLGKGWKSLKSIQFSIRNQIHGTVIFISVLSFLIIE
;
A
#
# COMPACT_ATOMS: atom_id res chain seq x y z
N MET A 1 -79.76 3.72 -25.66
CA MET A 1 -78.41 3.52 -26.21
C MET A 1 -77.43 4.23 -25.30
N GLY A 2 -76.73 3.48 -24.43
CA GLY A 2 -75.81 4.04 -23.44
C GLY A 2 -74.39 3.57 -23.75
N TYR A 3 -73.43 4.49 -23.66
CA TYR A 3 -72.01 4.21 -23.89
C TYR A 3 -71.27 4.18 -22.56
N ILE A 4 -70.39 3.19 -22.38
CA ILE A 4 -69.50 3.06 -21.22
C ILE A 4 -68.09 3.40 -21.69
N TYR A 5 -67.44 4.35 -21.01
CA TYR A 5 -66.04 4.68 -21.23
C TYR A 5 -65.21 4.22 -20.03
N ILE A 6 -64.18 3.43 -20.29
CA ILE A 6 -63.21 3.01 -19.29
C ILE A 6 -61.94 3.84 -19.49
N LEU A 7 -61.68 4.76 -18.57
CA LEU A 7 -60.45 5.53 -18.50
C LEU A 7 -59.45 4.79 -17.60
N ALA A 8 -58.55 4.02 -18.22
CA ALA A 8 -57.42 3.42 -17.53
C ALA A 8 -56.24 4.41 -17.54
N SER A 9 -55.96 5.06 -16.40
CA SER A 9 -54.73 5.83 -16.22
C SER A 9 -53.66 4.92 -15.59
N PRO A 10 -52.58 4.55 -16.31
CA PRO A 10 -51.56 3.68 -15.76
C PRO A 10 -50.81 4.40 -14.65
N ARG A 11 -50.89 3.87 -13.43
CA ARG A 11 -50.13 4.37 -12.29
C ARG A 11 -48.65 4.12 -12.58
N ARG A 12 -47.91 5.17 -12.94
CA ARG A 12 -46.45 5.13 -13.11
C ARG A 12 -45.83 4.85 -11.74
N SER A 13 -45.58 3.58 -11.44
CA SER A 13 -44.65 3.20 -10.38
C SER A 13 -43.29 3.76 -10.78
N LYS A 14 -42.85 4.83 -10.12
CA LYS A 14 -41.45 5.26 -10.24
C LYS A 14 -40.61 4.03 -9.92
N PRO A 15 -39.72 3.55 -10.79
CA PRO A 15 -38.69 2.64 -10.34
C PRO A 15 -37.97 3.41 -9.25
N GLN A 16 -38.18 3.00 -8.00
CA GLN A 16 -37.36 3.46 -6.90
C GLN A 16 -35.99 2.93 -7.24
N ALA A 17 -35.22 3.76 -7.96
CA ALA A 17 -33.90 3.43 -8.41
C ALA A 17 -33.13 3.12 -7.14
N LEU A 18 -33.00 1.84 -6.85
CA LEU A 18 -32.04 1.32 -5.91
C LEU A 18 -30.70 1.76 -6.47
N TYR A 19 -30.21 2.88 -5.94
CA TYR A 19 -28.98 3.52 -6.40
C TYR A 19 -27.86 2.48 -6.30
N PRO A 20 -27.28 2.04 -7.43
CA PRO A 20 -26.17 1.09 -7.43
C PRO A 20 -24.98 1.62 -6.61
N GLU A 21 -24.89 2.94 -6.46
CA GLU A 21 -23.89 3.62 -5.64
C GLU A 21 -23.97 3.26 -4.14
N LEU A 22 -25.16 2.90 -3.62
CA LEU A 22 -25.30 2.41 -2.24
C LEU A 22 -24.69 1.01 -2.07
N PHE A 23 -24.62 0.22 -3.15
CA PHE A 23 -23.96 -1.08 -3.21
C PHE A 23 -22.49 -0.98 -3.63
N SER A 24 -22.03 0.19 -4.09
CA SER A 24 -20.62 0.46 -4.38
C SER A 24 -19.80 0.70 -3.11
N LYS A 25 -20.15 0.06 -1.98
CA LYS A 25 -19.20 -0.20 -0.90
C LYS A 25 -18.22 -1.26 -1.36
N GLY A 26 -17.14 -0.83 -2.00
CA GLY A 26 -16.09 -1.75 -2.44
C GLY A 26 -15.49 -1.40 -3.79
N LYS A 27 -15.13 -0.13 -3.99
CA LYS A 27 -14.06 0.16 -4.95
C LYS A 27 -12.76 -0.29 -4.26
N ASN A 28 -12.01 -1.20 -4.86
CA ASN A 28 -10.80 -1.87 -4.34
C ASN A 28 -9.68 -0.96 -3.75
N ASN A 29 -9.88 0.35 -3.69
CA ASN A 29 -8.96 1.36 -3.16
C ASN A 29 -9.53 2.09 -1.94
N SER A 30 -10.60 1.60 -1.30
CA SER A 30 -11.06 2.16 -0.04
C SER A 30 -10.00 1.96 1.06
N ILE A 31 -9.85 2.96 1.93
CA ILE A 31 -8.94 2.92 3.08
C ILE A 31 -9.18 1.64 3.92
N GLU A 32 -10.43 1.17 3.96
CA GLU A 32 -10.87 -0.08 4.59
C GLU A 32 -10.30 -1.38 3.98
N ASN A 33 -9.60 -1.32 2.86
CA ASN A 33 -8.94 -2.48 2.24
C ASN A 33 -7.40 -2.35 2.26
N SER A 34 -6.86 -1.23 2.73
CA SER A 34 -5.42 -1.00 2.75
C SER A 34 -4.85 -1.32 4.12
N SER A 35 -3.92 -2.27 4.20
CA SER A 35 -3.18 -2.56 5.45
C SER A 35 -2.30 -1.38 5.91
N LEU A 36 -2.06 -0.40 5.04
CA LEU A 36 -1.21 0.76 5.32
C LEU A 36 -1.92 1.85 6.14
N TYR A 37 -3.25 1.86 6.13
CA TYR A 37 -4.06 2.89 6.78
C TYR A 37 -5.00 2.28 7.80
N SER A 38 -4.90 2.73 9.03
CA SER A 38 -5.86 2.39 10.08
C SER A 38 -6.81 3.57 10.27
N PHE A 39 -8.08 3.31 10.59
CA PHE A 39 -9.01 4.39 10.91
C PHE A 39 -9.93 4.04 12.06
N ALA A 40 -10.40 5.08 12.74
CA ALA A 40 -11.39 5.00 13.81
C ALA A 40 -12.43 6.09 13.64
N ILE A 41 -13.68 5.73 13.95
CA ILE A 41 -14.83 6.62 13.92
C ILE A 41 -15.34 6.76 15.35
N TYR A 42 -15.45 8.01 15.79
CA TYR A 42 -15.94 8.39 17.10
C TYR A 42 -17.26 9.14 16.97
N ASN A 43 -18.17 8.89 17.91
CA ASN A 43 -19.36 9.70 18.15
C ASN A 43 -19.46 10.04 19.63
N ASP A 44 -19.77 11.29 19.96
CA ASP A 44 -19.79 11.77 21.34
C ASP A 44 -18.51 11.40 22.11
N LEU A 45 -17.36 11.49 21.42
CA LEU A 45 -16.03 11.14 21.91
C LEU A 45 -15.83 9.66 22.27
N GLN A 46 -16.78 8.79 21.93
CA GLN A 46 -16.68 7.34 22.13
C GLN A 46 -16.40 6.64 20.81
N LEU A 47 -15.49 5.65 20.85
CA LEU A 47 -15.15 4.84 19.69
C LEU A 47 -16.36 3.98 19.28
N ILE A 48 -16.85 4.16 18.05
CA ILE A 48 -17.91 3.33 17.47
C ILE A 48 -17.32 2.19 16.65
N SER A 49 -16.30 2.49 15.85
CA SER A 49 -15.73 1.56 14.89
C SER A 49 -14.26 1.84 14.72
N ASN A 50 -13.45 0.79 14.65
CA ASN A 50 -12.06 0.83 14.28
C ASN A 50 -11.76 -0.19 13.17
N HIS A 51 -10.67 0.04 12.46
CA HIS A 51 -10.20 -0.82 11.39
C HIS A 51 -8.67 -0.85 11.39
N ASN A 52 -8.11 -2.03 11.12
CA ASN A 52 -6.69 -2.39 11.25
C ASN A 52 -6.13 -2.34 12.70
N ASP A 53 -4.87 -2.75 12.85
CA ASP A 53 -4.21 -3.03 14.14
C ASP A 53 -3.67 -1.79 14.89
N TYR A 54 -4.17 -0.59 14.57
CA TYR A 54 -3.78 0.61 15.31
C TYR A 54 -4.54 0.74 16.63
N ALA A 55 -3.80 0.99 17.72
CA ALA A 55 -4.35 1.12 19.07
C ALA A 55 -5.02 2.49 19.26
N PHE A 56 -6.24 2.64 18.72
CA PHE A 56 -7.08 3.80 18.94
C PHE A 56 -7.56 3.88 20.39
N ALA A 57 -7.64 5.10 20.93
CA ALA A 57 -8.20 5.32 22.27
C ALA A 57 -9.70 4.99 22.28
N THR A 58 -10.20 4.40 23.37
CA THR A 58 -11.65 4.09 23.49
C THR A 58 -12.49 5.35 23.72
N LYS A 59 -11.88 6.40 24.29
CA LYS A 59 -12.49 7.70 24.54
C LYS A 59 -11.51 8.81 24.16
N LEU A 60 -12.02 9.86 23.54
CA LEU A 60 -11.25 11.07 23.22
C LEU A 60 -11.47 12.13 24.30
N ALA A 61 -10.43 12.87 24.66
CA ALA A 61 -10.60 14.07 25.49
C ALA A 61 -11.08 15.24 24.62
N GLU A 62 -11.99 16.07 25.13
CA GLU A 62 -12.46 17.28 24.41
C GLU A 62 -11.31 18.23 24.03
N THR A 63 -10.21 18.19 24.78
CA THR A 63 -8.99 18.97 24.53
C THR A 63 -8.17 18.48 23.35
N GLU A 64 -8.33 17.22 22.95
CA GLU A 64 -7.61 16.58 21.84
C GLU A 64 -8.36 16.71 20.51
N VAL A 65 -9.65 17.07 20.56
CA VAL A 65 -10.44 17.28 19.36
C VAL A 65 -9.98 18.55 18.66
N PRO A 66 -9.68 18.50 17.35
CA PRO A 66 -9.29 19.68 16.60
C PRO A 66 -10.36 20.77 16.65
N LYS A 67 -9.91 22.00 16.91
CA LYS A 67 -10.76 23.20 16.82
C LYS A 67 -11.09 23.56 15.37
N ASN A 68 -10.22 23.16 14.44
CA ASN A 68 -10.39 23.31 13.00
C ASN A 68 -11.05 22.07 12.38
N GLU A 69 -11.40 22.12 11.10
CA GLU A 69 -12.00 20.99 10.37
C GLU A 69 -11.08 19.75 10.34
N PHE A 70 -9.77 19.96 10.29
CA PHE A 70 -8.77 18.88 10.36
C PHE A 70 -7.49 19.32 11.07
N THR A 71 -6.79 18.36 11.68
CA THR A 71 -5.41 18.52 12.17
C THR A 71 -4.59 17.27 11.87
N LEU A 72 -3.29 17.48 11.64
CA LEU A 72 -2.31 16.42 11.47
C LEU A 72 -1.42 16.38 12.72
N TYR A 73 -1.30 15.21 13.31
CA TYR A 73 -0.37 14.91 14.40
C TYR A 73 0.66 13.90 13.92
N ASN A 74 1.92 14.31 13.86
CA ASN A 74 3.01 13.37 13.64
C ASN A 74 3.43 12.77 14.98
N LYS A 75 3.13 11.48 15.19
CA LYS A 75 3.58 10.71 16.34
C LYS A 75 4.66 9.74 15.90
N LYS A 76 5.93 10.16 15.75
CA LYS A 76 7.16 9.35 15.52
C LYS A 76 7.08 8.15 14.54
N LYS A 77 6.26 7.15 14.82
CA LYS A 77 5.98 5.94 14.04
C LYS A 77 4.68 6.03 13.20
N TYR A 78 3.77 6.94 13.52
CA TYR A 78 2.49 7.10 12.84
C TYR A 78 2.15 8.57 12.62
N ASP A 79 1.60 8.86 11.45
CA ASP A 79 0.92 10.13 11.15
C ASP A 79 -0.57 9.95 11.38
N GLU A 80 -1.12 10.70 12.33
CA GLU A 80 -2.55 10.72 12.62
C GLU A 80 -3.20 11.97 12.00
N LEU A 81 -4.19 11.76 11.13
CA LEU A 81 -5.08 12.80 10.64
C LEU A 81 -6.39 12.74 11.43
N TRP A 82 -6.71 13.84 12.08
CA TRP A 82 -7.94 14.00 12.86
C TRP A 82 -8.87 14.91 12.08
N TYR A 83 -10.04 14.40 11.72
CA TYR A 83 -11.04 15.11 10.93
C TYR A 83 -12.35 15.24 11.71
N LYS A 84 -12.85 16.45 11.83
CA LYS A 84 -14.12 16.76 12.49
C LYS A 84 -15.25 16.75 11.45
N ALA A 85 -15.95 15.64 11.36
CA ALA A 85 -17.06 15.44 10.42
C ALA A 85 -18.40 16.03 10.90
N GLY A 86 -18.45 16.62 12.09
CA GLY A 86 -19.65 17.25 12.65
C GLY A 86 -19.48 17.65 14.13
N PRO A 87 -20.55 18.08 14.82
CA PRO A 87 -20.48 18.48 16.23
C PRO A 87 -20.14 17.32 17.17
N GLN A 88 -20.56 16.10 16.85
CA GLN A 88 -20.36 14.91 17.67
C GLN A 88 -19.47 13.84 17.02
N LYS A 89 -19.18 13.98 15.72
CA LYS A 89 -18.51 12.95 14.93
C LYS A 89 -17.07 13.33 14.60
N VAL A 90 -16.13 12.47 14.96
CA VAL A 90 -14.71 12.63 14.68
C VAL A 90 -14.18 11.38 14.01
N VAL A 91 -13.37 11.55 12.98
CA VAL A 91 -12.70 10.45 12.27
C VAL A 91 -11.20 10.63 12.45
N VAL A 92 -10.53 9.59 12.94
CA VAL A 92 -9.07 9.56 13.11
C VAL A 92 -8.51 8.54 12.14
N ILE A 93 -7.57 8.95 11.30
CA ILE A 93 -6.89 8.09 10.33
C ILE A 93 -5.42 8.06 10.72
N ALA A 94 -4.87 6.88 11.00
CA ALA A 94 -3.47 6.67 11.30
C ALA A 94 -2.78 5.98 10.13
N LYS A 95 -1.70 6.58 9.62
CA LYS A 95 -0.81 6.00 8.61
C LYS A 95 0.51 5.66 9.27
N GLN A 96 1.02 4.45 9.06
CA GLN A 96 2.35 4.10 9.56
C GLN A 96 3.43 4.78 8.73
N ASP A 97 4.35 5.47 9.41
CA ASP A 97 5.54 6.05 8.78
C ASP A 97 6.62 4.96 8.67
N ASN A 98 6.78 4.42 7.47
CA ASN A 98 7.76 3.37 7.15
C ASN A 98 8.88 3.90 6.23
N LEU A 99 9.15 5.21 6.23
CA LEU A 99 10.15 5.83 5.35
C LEU A 99 11.53 5.14 5.42
N ALA A 100 11.95 4.67 6.60
CA ALA A 100 13.20 3.93 6.75
C ALA A 100 13.20 2.59 5.99
N ILE A 101 12.11 1.81 6.13
CA ILE A 101 11.96 0.51 5.45
C ILE A 101 11.83 0.73 3.94
N GLU A 102 11.01 1.70 3.52
CA GLU A 102 10.85 2.06 2.12
C GLU A 102 12.19 2.45 1.48
N THR A 103 12.99 3.27 2.17
CA THR A 103 14.34 3.64 1.71
C THR A 103 15.26 2.41 1.60
N ILE A 104 15.23 1.50 2.57
CA ILE A 104 16.02 0.26 2.56
C ILE A 104 15.62 -0.63 1.38
N THR A 105 14.33 -0.82 1.13
CA THR A 105 13.84 -1.62 0.00
C THR A 105 14.24 -1.01 -1.34
N LEU A 106 14.06 0.30 -1.52
CA LEU A 106 14.46 0.99 -2.75
C LEU A 106 15.98 0.91 -2.98
N PHE A 107 16.77 1.04 -1.92
CA PHE A 107 18.21 0.84 -1.98
C PHE A 107 18.58 -0.60 -2.37
N SER A 108 17.92 -1.61 -1.78
CA SER A 108 18.10 -3.03 -2.12
C SER A 108 17.87 -3.29 -3.62
N TYR A 109 16.75 -2.78 -4.17
CA TYR A 109 16.45 -2.90 -5.60
C TYR A 109 17.52 -2.29 -6.50
N LEU A 110 17.99 -1.08 -6.19
CA LEU A 110 19.04 -0.41 -6.96
C LEU A 110 20.35 -1.20 -6.90
N PHE A 111 20.72 -1.67 -5.71
CA PHE A 111 21.91 -2.47 -5.49
C PHE A 111 21.85 -3.83 -6.24
N CYS A 112 20.70 -4.50 -6.22
CA CYS A 112 20.50 -5.75 -6.95
C CYS A 112 20.67 -5.57 -8.46
N ILE A 113 20.08 -4.52 -9.04
CA ILE A 113 20.26 -4.20 -10.46
C ILE A 113 21.72 -3.90 -10.77
N PHE A 114 22.42 -3.15 -9.91
CA PHE A 114 23.86 -2.90 -10.07
C PHE A 114 24.67 -4.20 -10.08
N LEU A 115 24.40 -5.13 -9.16
CA LEU A 115 25.06 -6.44 -9.12
C LEU A 115 24.77 -7.28 -10.37
N ILE A 116 23.53 -7.27 -10.87
CA ILE A 116 23.16 -7.96 -12.11
C ILE A 116 23.96 -7.40 -13.29
N ILE A 117 24.06 -6.07 -13.40
CA ILE A 117 24.84 -5.42 -14.47
C ILE A 117 26.32 -5.83 -14.40
N VAL A 118 26.93 -5.81 -13.20
CA VAL A 118 28.31 -6.23 -13.00
C VAL A 118 28.50 -7.71 -13.35
N GLY A 119 27.56 -8.58 -12.93
CA GLY A 119 27.56 -10.00 -13.25
C GLY A 119 27.47 -10.25 -14.76
N ILE A 120 26.56 -9.57 -15.45
CA ILE A 120 26.42 -9.65 -16.91
C ILE A 120 27.70 -9.17 -17.59
N PHE A 121 28.26 -8.04 -17.16
CA PHE A 121 29.50 -7.51 -17.72
C PHE A 121 30.66 -8.50 -17.57
N TRP A 122 30.74 -9.18 -16.42
CA TRP A 122 31.72 -10.22 -16.18
C TRP A 122 31.54 -11.44 -17.10
N VAL A 123 30.30 -11.91 -17.27
CA VAL A 123 29.97 -13.01 -18.19
C VAL A 123 30.33 -12.63 -19.63
N ILE A 124 29.97 -11.42 -20.07
CA ILE A 124 30.29 -10.92 -21.41
C ILE A 124 31.81 -10.87 -21.61
N ASN A 125 32.57 -10.30 -20.66
CA ASN A 125 34.02 -10.27 -20.75
C ASN A 125 34.64 -11.68 -20.76
N TYR A 126 34.08 -12.62 -20.02
CA TYR A 126 34.53 -14.01 -20.03
C TYR A 126 34.31 -14.68 -21.40
N VAL A 127 33.15 -14.46 -22.01
CA VAL A 127 32.79 -15.00 -23.34
C VAL A 127 33.60 -14.34 -24.46
N LEU A 128 33.83 -13.02 -24.40
CA LEU A 128 34.61 -12.29 -25.40
C LEU A 128 36.12 -12.55 -25.27
N GLY A 129 36.64 -12.68 -24.05
CA GLY A 129 38.06 -12.92 -23.78
C GLY A 129 38.52 -14.35 -24.12
N LYS A 130 37.60 -15.32 -24.10
CA LYS A 130 37.83 -16.70 -24.56
C LYS A 130 36.90 -16.98 -25.74
N GLY A 131 37.28 -16.54 -26.93
CA GLY A 131 36.58 -16.92 -28.17
C GLY A 131 36.31 -18.44 -28.22
N TRP A 132 35.20 -18.83 -28.86
CA TRP A 132 34.56 -20.16 -28.93
C TRP A 132 35.49 -21.40 -29.12
N LYS A 133 36.78 -21.22 -29.39
CA LYS A 133 37.77 -22.29 -29.53
C LYS A 133 38.54 -22.54 -28.22
N SER A 134 37.94 -23.28 -27.29
CA SER A 134 38.59 -24.30 -26.44
C SER A 134 37.79 -24.52 -25.16
N LEU A 135 36.82 -25.42 -25.23
CA LEU A 135 36.10 -25.96 -24.06
C LEU A 135 36.95 -26.95 -23.23
N LYS A 136 38.27 -27.09 -23.48
CA LYS A 136 39.10 -28.14 -22.86
C LYS A 136 40.11 -27.68 -21.80
N SER A 137 40.19 -26.40 -21.48
CA SER A 137 40.89 -25.98 -20.26
C SER A 137 40.22 -24.75 -19.64
N ILE A 138 39.09 -24.98 -18.98
CA ILE A 138 38.54 -24.02 -18.02
C ILE A 138 39.45 -24.07 -16.79
N GLN A 139 40.61 -23.42 -16.87
CA GLN A 139 41.29 -22.95 -15.68
C GLN A 139 40.54 -21.71 -15.22
N PHE A 140 39.73 -21.85 -14.17
CA PHE A 140 39.26 -20.72 -13.39
C PHE A 140 40.49 -20.09 -12.74
N SER A 141 41.00 -18.99 -13.29
CA SER A 141 41.99 -18.19 -12.57
C SER A 141 41.37 -17.80 -11.23
N ILE A 142 42.11 -18.01 -10.14
CA ILE A 142 41.70 -17.75 -8.75
C ILE A 142 41.05 -16.37 -8.60
N ARG A 143 41.56 -15.37 -9.33
CA ARG A 143 41.00 -14.00 -9.39
C ARG A 143 39.55 -13.96 -9.88
N ASN A 144 39.21 -14.72 -10.92
CA ASN A 144 37.85 -14.80 -11.47
C ASN A 144 36.88 -15.50 -10.50
N GLN A 145 37.37 -16.53 -9.80
CA GLN A 145 36.60 -17.27 -8.80
C GLN A 145 36.28 -16.41 -7.58
N ILE A 146 37.25 -15.62 -7.09
CA ILE A 146 37.04 -14.71 -5.95
C ILE A 146 35.98 -13.65 -6.29
N HIS A 147 36.07 -13.00 -7.45
CA HIS A 147 35.08 -11.99 -7.84
C HIS A 147 33.67 -12.58 -7.97
N GLY A 148 33.54 -13.77 -8.55
CA GLY A 148 32.25 -14.47 -8.66
C GLY A 148 31.64 -14.85 -7.30
N THR A 149 32.45 -15.40 -6.39
CA THR A 149 31.99 -15.77 -5.05
C THR A 149 31.59 -14.54 -4.22
N VAL A 150 32.32 -13.42 -4.33
CA VAL A 150 31.97 -12.17 -3.63
C VAL A 150 30.64 -11.61 -4.14
N ILE A 151 30.42 -11.59 -5.45
CA ILE A 151 29.14 -11.16 -6.04
C ILE A 151 28.01 -12.09 -5.58
N PHE A 152 28.22 -13.41 -5.62
CA PHE A 152 27.22 -14.41 -5.21
C PHE A 152 26.83 -14.31 -3.73
N ILE A 153 27.83 -14.19 -2.84
CA ILE A 153 27.59 -13.99 -1.40
C ILE A 153 26.86 -12.67 -1.15
N SER A 154 27.21 -11.62 -1.88
CA SER A 154 26.52 -10.33 -1.76
C SER A 154 25.04 -10.46 -2.12
N VAL A 155 24.70 -11.05 -3.29
CA VAL A 155 23.30 -11.27 -3.68
C VAL A 155 22.55 -12.11 -2.66
N LEU A 156 23.13 -13.22 -2.19
CA LEU A 156 22.49 -14.09 -1.20
C LEU A 156 22.24 -13.38 0.13
N SER A 157 23.20 -12.58 0.61
CA SER A 157 23.02 -11.83 1.86
C SER A 157 21.87 -10.85 1.77
N PHE A 158 21.71 -10.16 0.63
CA PHE A 158 20.60 -9.23 0.43
C PHE A 158 19.25 -9.96 0.34
N LEU A 159 19.18 -11.08 -0.37
CA LEU A 159 17.95 -11.88 -0.52
C LEU A 159 17.50 -12.58 0.77
N ILE A 160 18.40 -12.78 1.74
CA ILE A 160 18.08 -13.38 3.06
C ILE A 160 17.59 -12.34 4.07
N ILE A 161 18.02 -11.08 3.93
CA ILE A 161 17.67 -9.98 4.84
C ILE A 161 16.31 -9.37 4.48
N GLU A 162 15.93 -9.44 3.20
CA GLU A 162 14.62 -9.01 2.67
C GLU A 162 13.60 -10.16 2.70
#